data_AF-A0A2M9FZD4-F1
#
_entry.id   AF-A0A2M9FZD4-F1
#
_cell.length_a   1.000
_cell.length_b   1.000
_cell.length_c   1.000
_cell.angle_alpha   90.00
_cell.angle_beta   90.00
_cell.angle_gamma   90.00
#
_symmetry.space_group_name_H-M   'P 1'
#
loop_
_entity.id
_entity.type
_entity.pdbx_description
1 polymer ?
#
loop_
_entity_poly.entity_id
_entity_poly.type
_entity_poly.pdbx_seq_one_letter_code
_entity_poly.pdbx_strand_id
1 'polypeptide(L)'
;MRDLQQPGRSVVHATNGAAATSHPFSTLAAMEILQAGGNAVDAAVAACAVQCVVEPMSTGIGGDCFVLLQKGAQGPVIGLNGSGHAPAKLTAEHLLDQGIGQIGLESPHAVTVPGAVDAWCRLLGDHGTMGIDRVLHRAIRYAEEGFAVTPRISVDWSRNVGRLSGNENSAAQYLKDGGSPVPGDVWRSPELARTLKAIASRGRDGFYAGPVAEDIVAALNALGAVHDAGDFEAQRCDYVEPIASDYAGRQVLEIPPNGQGITALLMLNILKGFDLGAYDPMSVERLHIEAEATRLAFAERDKHVADPRQVDVPVEHLLSDALADELREKISLGRAMANPAKVTGPVYRDTVYLTVVDRDLNAVSFINSLYFSFGSCITAPQSGVLLQNRGAGFVVDPGHPNCVAPRKRPMHTIIPGMVLNGGRCELSFGVMGGGYQPVGHAHLLTNLFDYGMDVQEAIDCPRTFHVAGKLDVERSVPDTVRQGLADLGHDVNTPEMPWGGAQAIFIDHRKGTLAAGSDPRKDGCAMGY
;
A
#
# COMPACT_ATOMS: atom_id res chain seq x y z
N MET A 1 -22.30 9.74 -13.47
CA MET A 1 -22.50 9.02 -14.75
C MET A 1 -21.40 9.46 -15.72
N ARG A 2 -20.64 8.52 -16.29
CA ARG A 2 -19.52 8.79 -17.20
C ARG A 2 -19.93 9.69 -18.36
N ASP A 3 -19.16 10.76 -18.58
CA ASP A 3 -19.27 11.60 -19.76
C ASP A 3 -18.52 10.97 -20.94
N LEU A 4 -19.26 10.49 -21.96
CA LEU A 4 -18.69 9.87 -23.16
C LEU A 4 -18.04 10.88 -24.12
N GLN A 5 -18.17 12.19 -23.85
CA GLN A 5 -17.48 13.23 -24.61
C GLN A 5 -16.13 13.62 -23.98
N GLN A 6 -15.87 13.18 -22.75
CA GLN A 6 -14.60 13.40 -22.07
C GLN A 6 -13.76 12.11 -22.06
N PRO A 7 -12.42 12.23 -22.15
CA PRO A 7 -11.55 11.08 -21.98
C PRO A 7 -11.70 10.53 -20.55
N GLY A 8 -11.77 9.21 -20.42
CA GLY A 8 -11.92 8.51 -19.14
C GLY A 8 -11.93 7.01 -19.35
N ARG A 9 -11.72 6.23 -18.29
CA ARG A 9 -11.71 4.77 -18.37
C ARG A 9 -13.13 4.21 -18.30
N SER A 10 -13.39 3.14 -19.05
CA SER A 10 -14.62 2.37 -18.86
C SER A 10 -14.46 1.47 -17.63
N VAL A 11 -15.55 1.27 -16.88
CA VAL A 11 -15.64 0.13 -15.96
C VAL A 11 -15.46 -1.16 -16.78
N VAL A 12 -14.57 -2.04 -16.33
CA VAL A 12 -14.38 -3.35 -16.94
C VAL A 12 -15.36 -4.32 -16.34
N HIS A 13 -16.22 -4.92 -17.18
CA HIS A 13 -17.15 -5.95 -16.75
C HIS A 13 -16.69 -7.34 -17.20
N ALA A 14 -16.76 -8.31 -16.29
CA ALA A 14 -16.32 -9.69 -16.51
C ALA A 14 -17.21 -10.70 -15.76
N THR A 15 -17.09 -11.98 -16.10
CA THR A 15 -17.88 -13.06 -15.46
C THR A 15 -17.03 -14.18 -14.89
N ASN A 16 -15.83 -14.40 -15.41
CA ASN A 16 -14.96 -15.50 -15.00
C ASN A 16 -13.78 -15.04 -14.13
N GLY A 17 -13.39 -13.79 -14.22
CA GLY A 17 -12.32 -13.25 -13.39
C GLY A 17 -11.91 -11.86 -13.82
N ALA A 18 -11.35 -11.12 -12.87
CA ALA A 18 -10.84 -9.78 -13.10
C ALA A 18 -9.59 -9.53 -12.27
N ALA A 19 -8.70 -8.68 -12.78
CA ALA A 19 -7.59 -8.12 -12.02
C ALA A 19 -7.46 -6.63 -12.31
N ALA A 20 -7.03 -5.88 -11.31
CA ALA A 20 -6.69 -4.46 -11.46
C ALA A 20 -5.39 -4.19 -10.70
N THR A 21 -4.41 -3.60 -11.39
CA THR A 21 -3.06 -3.32 -10.87
C THR A 21 -2.57 -1.96 -11.37
N SER A 22 -1.52 -1.40 -10.76
CA SER A 22 -0.90 -0.13 -11.20
C SER A 22 0.03 -0.25 -12.41
N HIS A 23 0.20 -1.45 -13.00
CA HIS A 23 1.01 -1.64 -14.20
C HIS A 23 0.40 -2.66 -15.19
N PRO A 24 0.27 -2.34 -16.50
CA PRO A 24 -0.45 -3.19 -17.45
C PRO A 24 0.16 -4.60 -17.61
N PHE A 25 1.49 -4.74 -17.53
CA PHE A 25 2.13 -6.06 -17.58
C PHE A 25 1.83 -6.95 -16.37
N SER A 26 1.52 -6.36 -15.22
CA SER A 26 1.15 -7.09 -14.02
C SER A 26 -0.31 -7.53 -14.08
N THR A 27 -1.19 -6.66 -14.58
CA THR A 27 -2.57 -7.04 -14.90
C THR A 27 -2.61 -8.18 -15.91
N LEU A 28 -1.78 -8.12 -16.96
CA LEU A 28 -1.66 -9.20 -17.94
C LEU A 28 -1.15 -10.51 -17.31
N ALA A 29 -0.15 -10.45 -16.43
CA ALA A 29 0.37 -11.64 -15.75
C ALA A 29 -0.70 -12.32 -14.88
N ALA A 30 -1.53 -11.55 -14.16
CA ALA A 30 -2.68 -12.10 -13.44
C ALA A 30 -3.67 -12.79 -14.39
N MET A 31 -4.01 -12.15 -15.52
CA MET A 31 -4.92 -12.74 -16.51
C MET A 31 -4.38 -14.05 -17.10
N GLU A 32 -3.08 -14.11 -17.43
CA GLU A 32 -2.42 -15.32 -17.94
C GLU A 32 -2.52 -16.47 -16.93
N ILE A 33 -2.35 -16.20 -15.63
CA ILE A 33 -2.48 -17.21 -14.58
C ILE A 33 -3.92 -17.70 -14.43
N LEU A 34 -4.89 -16.78 -14.36
CA LEU A 34 -6.31 -17.15 -14.26
C LEU A 34 -6.77 -17.98 -15.47
N GLN A 35 -6.41 -17.57 -16.67
CA GLN A 35 -6.76 -18.30 -17.91
C GLN A 35 -6.04 -19.64 -18.04
N ALA A 36 -4.85 -19.78 -17.44
CA ALA A 36 -4.15 -21.05 -17.32
C ALA A 36 -4.73 -21.97 -16.23
N GLY A 37 -5.80 -21.57 -15.55
CA GLY A 37 -6.52 -22.36 -14.55
C GLY A 37 -6.08 -22.12 -13.11
N GLY A 38 -5.22 -21.14 -12.84
CA GLY A 38 -4.83 -20.73 -11.49
C GLY A 38 -5.95 -19.95 -10.80
N ASN A 39 -5.85 -19.82 -9.49
CA ASN A 39 -6.83 -19.07 -8.69
C ASN A 39 -6.39 -17.62 -8.44
N ALA A 40 -7.21 -16.84 -7.74
CA ALA A 40 -6.94 -15.44 -7.43
C ALA A 40 -5.64 -15.25 -6.63
N VAL A 41 -5.24 -16.21 -5.79
CA VAL A 41 -3.98 -16.13 -5.01
C VAL A 41 -2.77 -16.32 -5.93
N ASP A 42 -2.79 -17.33 -6.81
CA ASP A 42 -1.74 -17.55 -7.79
C ASP A 42 -1.54 -16.30 -8.67
N ALA A 43 -2.65 -15.74 -9.15
CA ALA A 43 -2.66 -14.56 -10.01
C ALA A 43 -2.21 -13.28 -9.30
N ALA A 44 -2.61 -13.09 -8.04
CA ALA A 44 -2.20 -11.94 -7.23
C ALA A 44 -0.68 -11.94 -6.96
N VAL A 45 -0.11 -13.10 -6.60
CA VAL A 45 1.34 -13.22 -6.38
C VAL A 45 2.11 -13.05 -7.69
N ALA A 46 1.62 -13.58 -8.81
CA ALA A 46 2.24 -13.38 -10.12
C ALA A 46 2.27 -11.89 -10.52
N ALA A 47 1.15 -11.19 -10.36
CA ALA A 47 1.07 -9.75 -10.61
C ALA A 47 2.03 -8.96 -9.71
N CYS A 48 2.04 -9.27 -8.41
CA CYS A 48 2.94 -8.63 -7.45
C CYS A 48 4.42 -8.84 -7.83
N ALA A 49 4.80 -10.07 -8.16
CA ALA A 49 6.16 -10.41 -8.56
C ALA A 49 6.59 -9.65 -9.82
N VAL A 50 5.69 -9.49 -10.80
CA VAL A 50 5.96 -8.66 -11.98
C VAL A 50 6.13 -7.19 -11.59
N GLN A 51 5.29 -6.64 -10.70
CA GLN A 51 5.44 -5.25 -10.24
C GLN A 51 6.77 -4.99 -9.53
N CYS A 52 7.30 -5.96 -8.78
CA CYS A 52 8.63 -5.87 -8.18
C CYS A 52 9.78 -5.70 -9.20
N VAL A 53 9.52 -5.96 -10.49
CA VAL A 53 10.48 -5.78 -11.58
C VAL A 53 10.17 -4.51 -12.38
N VAL A 54 8.91 -4.32 -12.76
CA VAL A 54 8.52 -3.28 -13.74
C VAL A 54 8.16 -1.93 -13.10
N GLU A 55 7.94 -1.91 -11.78
CA GLU A 55 7.66 -0.71 -10.98
C GLU A 55 8.61 -0.62 -9.76
N PRO A 56 9.95 -0.57 -9.98
CA PRO A 56 10.95 -0.77 -8.92
C PRO A 56 11.01 0.37 -7.89
N MET A 57 10.47 1.55 -8.20
CA MET A 57 10.35 2.65 -7.24
C MET A 57 9.28 2.37 -6.20
N SER A 58 8.17 1.72 -6.56
CA SER A 58 7.03 1.57 -5.64
C SER A 58 7.15 0.30 -4.78
N THR A 59 7.81 -0.74 -5.29
CA THR A 59 7.73 -2.08 -4.71
C THR A 59 8.90 -2.98 -5.09
N GLY A 60 9.10 -4.07 -4.35
CA GLY A 60 10.21 -5.00 -4.55
C GLY A 60 10.13 -6.22 -3.65
N ILE A 61 10.95 -7.25 -3.95
CA ILE A 61 11.08 -8.45 -3.10
C ILE A 61 11.81 -8.16 -1.78
N GLY A 62 12.54 -7.04 -1.71
CA GLY A 62 13.13 -6.51 -0.47
C GLY A 62 12.18 -5.65 0.35
N GLY A 63 10.86 -5.77 0.13
CA GLY A 63 9.82 -5.07 0.86
C GLY A 63 8.93 -5.99 1.70
N ASP A 64 7.79 -5.43 2.09
CA ASP A 64 6.76 -6.07 2.90
C ASP A 64 5.41 -6.11 2.16
N CYS A 65 4.53 -7.01 2.57
CA CYS A 65 3.16 -7.08 2.04
C CYS A 65 2.09 -7.34 3.09
N PHE A 66 0.86 -7.02 2.72
CA PHE A 66 -0.35 -7.37 3.48
C PHE A 66 -1.43 -7.85 2.52
N VAL A 67 -2.26 -8.79 2.99
CA VAL A 67 -3.31 -9.41 2.17
C VAL A 67 -4.59 -9.60 2.97
N LEU A 68 -5.73 -9.25 2.39
CA LEU A 68 -7.04 -9.78 2.76
C LEU A 68 -7.52 -10.74 1.68
N LEU A 69 -7.94 -11.94 2.08
CA LEU A 69 -8.42 -12.99 1.20
C LEU A 69 -9.77 -13.50 1.70
N GLN A 70 -10.81 -13.41 0.87
CA GLN A 70 -12.02 -14.23 1.04
C GLN A 70 -12.00 -15.35 0.01
N LYS A 71 -12.16 -16.59 0.47
CA LYS A 71 -12.30 -17.74 -0.42
C LYS A 71 -13.76 -18.01 -0.72
N GLY A 72 -14.09 -18.24 -1.98
CA GLY A 72 -15.45 -18.51 -2.41
C GLY A 72 -16.39 -17.31 -2.30
N ALA A 73 -17.65 -17.53 -2.68
CA ALA A 73 -18.69 -16.50 -2.62
C ALA A 73 -19.05 -16.01 -1.21
N GLN A 74 -18.73 -16.80 -0.17
CA GLN A 74 -19.02 -16.52 1.23
C GLN A 74 -18.06 -17.31 2.13
N GLY A 75 -17.59 -16.69 3.21
CA GLY A 75 -16.70 -17.33 4.18
C GLY A 75 -15.99 -16.34 5.09
N PRO A 76 -15.14 -16.80 6.03
CA PRO A 76 -14.30 -15.89 6.79
C PRO A 76 -13.29 -15.19 5.85
N VAL A 77 -12.92 -13.97 6.22
CA VAL A 77 -11.84 -13.23 5.55
C VAL A 77 -10.55 -13.52 6.30
N ILE A 78 -9.54 -13.96 5.56
CA ILE A 78 -8.21 -14.26 6.08
C ILE A 78 -7.36 -12.99 5.91
N GLY A 79 -6.81 -12.49 7.02
CA GLY A 79 -5.76 -11.47 6.98
C GLY A 79 -4.37 -12.09 7.04
N LEU A 80 -3.43 -11.56 6.26
CA LEU A 80 -2.01 -11.91 6.35
C LEU A 80 -1.15 -10.66 6.54
N ASN A 81 -0.37 -10.65 7.61
CA ASN A 81 0.65 -9.65 7.90
C ASN A 81 2.03 -10.17 7.49
N GLY A 82 2.50 -9.73 6.33
CA GLY A 82 3.84 -10.03 5.80
C GLY A 82 4.84 -8.91 6.09
N SER A 83 4.72 -8.19 7.21
CA SER A 83 5.68 -7.14 7.57
C SER A 83 6.91 -7.64 8.30
N GLY A 84 8.03 -6.99 8.00
CA GLY A 84 9.35 -7.27 8.53
C GLY A 84 9.58 -6.73 9.93
N HIS A 85 10.27 -7.50 10.77
CA HIS A 85 10.70 -7.01 12.08
C HIS A 85 12.09 -6.33 12.03
N ALA A 86 12.36 -5.45 12.98
CA ALA A 86 13.69 -4.90 13.23
C ALA A 86 14.70 -6.01 13.62
N PRO A 87 16.01 -5.84 13.33
CA PRO A 87 17.05 -6.74 13.81
C PRO A 87 17.01 -6.94 15.32
N ALA A 88 17.45 -8.10 15.80
CA ALA A 88 17.51 -8.41 17.25
C ALA A 88 18.39 -7.42 18.04
N LYS A 89 19.37 -6.80 17.38
CA LYS A 89 20.34 -5.90 18.01
C LYS A 89 19.97 -4.43 17.92
N LEU A 90 18.90 -4.08 17.21
CA LEU A 90 18.50 -2.69 17.03
C LEU A 90 17.62 -2.23 18.22
N THR A 91 18.18 -1.36 19.06
CA THR A 91 17.47 -0.75 20.20
C THR A 91 17.47 0.78 20.09
N ALA A 92 16.60 1.44 20.85
CA ALA A 92 16.59 2.91 20.93
C ALA A 92 17.90 3.44 21.52
N GLU A 93 18.46 2.78 22.54
CA GLU A 93 19.73 3.12 23.16
C GLU A 93 20.87 3.05 22.14
N HIS A 94 20.92 2.00 21.32
CA HIS A 94 21.94 1.84 20.28
C HIS A 94 21.93 3.00 19.27
N LEU A 95 20.76 3.52 18.92
CA LEU A 95 20.63 4.68 18.02
C LEU A 95 21.01 5.99 18.74
N LEU A 96 20.54 6.18 19.96
CA LEU A 96 20.82 7.38 20.76
C LEU A 96 22.32 7.51 21.09
N ASP A 97 23.00 6.40 21.39
CA ASP A 97 24.46 6.35 21.60
C ASP A 97 25.26 6.79 20.36
N GLN A 98 24.66 6.64 19.17
CA GLN A 98 25.21 7.12 17.90
C GLN A 98 24.74 8.54 17.52
N GLY A 99 23.97 9.20 18.39
CA GLY A 99 23.40 10.53 18.13
C GLY A 99 22.23 10.52 17.14
N ILE A 100 21.62 9.37 16.87
CA ILE A 100 20.51 9.21 15.93
C ILE A 100 19.19 9.37 16.70
N GLY A 101 18.64 10.59 16.71
CA GLY A 101 17.31 10.88 17.28
C GLY A 101 16.13 10.61 16.34
N GLN A 102 16.40 10.33 15.06
CA GLN A 102 15.39 9.95 14.06
C GLN A 102 16.04 9.08 12.99
N ILE A 103 15.39 7.99 12.61
CA ILE A 103 15.87 7.09 11.56
C ILE A 103 15.56 7.74 10.20
N GLY A 104 16.61 8.14 9.47
CA GLY A 104 16.49 8.74 8.13
C GLY A 104 16.09 7.71 7.05
N LEU A 105 15.52 8.18 5.95
CA LEU A 105 14.99 7.33 4.87
C LEU A 105 16.07 6.47 4.20
N GLU A 106 17.29 6.99 4.05
CA GLU A 106 18.44 6.29 3.45
C GLU A 106 19.33 5.60 4.51
N SER A 107 18.92 5.63 5.78
CA SER A 107 19.68 4.99 6.85
C SER A 107 19.64 3.47 6.71
N PRO A 108 20.75 2.74 6.92
CA PRO A 108 20.71 1.28 6.98
C PRO A 108 19.89 0.75 8.17
N HIS A 109 19.69 1.57 9.22
CA HIS A 109 18.79 1.25 10.33
C HIS A 109 17.30 1.39 9.97
N ALA A 110 16.98 2.00 8.82
CA ALA A 110 15.62 2.02 8.29
C ALA A 110 15.23 0.70 7.63
N VAL A 111 16.19 -0.21 7.39
CA VAL A 111 15.90 -1.52 6.81
C VAL A 111 15.47 -2.46 7.94
N THR A 112 14.24 -2.97 7.85
CA THR A 112 13.79 -4.15 8.61
C THR A 112 13.95 -5.39 7.73
N VAL A 113 13.88 -6.60 8.32
CA VAL A 113 14.00 -7.84 7.54
C VAL A 113 12.83 -7.95 6.56
N PRO A 114 13.04 -7.97 5.23
CA PRO A 114 11.93 -7.99 4.26
C PRO A 114 10.97 -9.17 4.47
N GLY A 115 9.67 -8.91 4.54
CA GLY A 115 8.66 -9.93 4.83
C GLY A 115 7.86 -10.44 3.62
N ALA A 116 7.95 -9.78 2.45
CA ALA A 116 7.11 -10.08 1.29
C ALA A 116 7.27 -11.52 0.77
N VAL A 117 8.50 -12.00 0.59
CA VAL A 117 8.75 -13.34 0.00
C VAL A 117 8.24 -14.47 0.89
N ASP A 118 8.36 -14.34 2.22
CA ASP A 118 7.82 -15.31 3.17
C ASP A 118 6.29 -15.40 3.05
N ALA A 119 5.62 -14.25 2.99
CA ALA A 119 4.18 -14.16 2.81
C ALA A 119 3.71 -14.73 1.46
N TRP A 120 4.45 -14.49 0.37
CA TRP A 120 4.12 -15.07 -0.93
C TRP A 120 4.22 -16.60 -0.90
N CYS A 121 5.30 -17.13 -0.34
CA CYS A 121 5.50 -18.57 -0.22
C CYS A 121 4.41 -19.21 0.66
N ARG A 122 4.03 -18.54 1.75
CA ARG A 122 2.97 -18.99 2.64
C ARG A 122 1.61 -19.03 1.93
N LEU A 123 1.24 -17.94 1.25
CA LEU A 123 -0.03 -17.84 0.52
C LEU A 123 -0.14 -18.90 -0.58
N LEU A 124 0.92 -19.08 -1.37
CA LEU A 124 0.93 -20.08 -2.44
C LEU A 124 0.84 -21.50 -1.87
N GLY A 125 1.55 -21.79 -0.77
CA GLY A 125 1.52 -23.11 -0.13
C GLY A 125 0.15 -23.45 0.47
N ASP A 126 -0.51 -22.49 1.11
CA ASP A 126 -1.75 -22.72 1.85
C ASP A 126 -3.00 -22.54 0.97
N HIS A 127 -2.94 -21.67 -0.05
CA HIS A 127 -4.10 -21.24 -0.82
C HIS A 127 -3.88 -21.17 -2.34
N GLY A 128 -2.65 -21.31 -2.83
CA GLY A 128 -2.35 -21.39 -4.26
C GLY A 128 -2.70 -22.75 -4.86
N THR A 129 -2.76 -22.80 -6.19
CA THR A 129 -2.98 -24.03 -6.97
C THR A 129 -1.88 -24.29 -7.98
N MET A 130 -0.95 -23.34 -8.15
CA MET A 130 0.20 -23.45 -9.05
C MET A 130 1.53 -23.47 -8.30
N GLY A 131 2.53 -24.13 -8.89
CA GLY A 131 3.90 -24.08 -8.41
C GLY A 131 4.47 -22.66 -8.48
N ILE A 132 5.27 -22.27 -7.47
CA ILE A 132 5.89 -20.94 -7.39
C ILE A 132 6.76 -20.63 -8.60
N ASP A 133 7.37 -21.64 -9.23
CA ASP A 133 8.13 -21.52 -10.47
C ASP A 133 7.28 -20.98 -11.62
N ARG A 134 6.03 -21.43 -11.74
CA ARG A 134 5.10 -20.95 -12.75
C ARG A 134 4.57 -19.56 -12.42
N VAL A 135 4.26 -19.30 -11.15
CA VAL A 135 3.77 -17.99 -10.67
C VAL A 135 4.82 -16.90 -10.90
N LEU A 136 6.10 -17.18 -10.66
CA LEU A 136 7.19 -16.20 -10.81
C LEU A 136 7.76 -16.13 -12.23
N HIS A 137 7.35 -17.01 -13.15
CA HIS A 137 7.93 -17.12 -14.50
C HIS A 137 7.97 -15.78 -15.24
N ARG A 138 6.86 -15.03 -15.21
CA ARG A 138 6.75 -13.75 -15.93
C ARG A 138 7.67 -12.68 -15.36
N ALA A 139 7.79 -12.62 -14.03
CA ALA A 139 8.68 -11.69 -13.35
C ALA A 139 10.15 -12.00 -13.66
N ILE A 140 10.55 -13.28 -13.60
CA ILE A 140 11.89 -13.73 -13.99
C ILE A 140 12.20 -13.30 -15.42
N ARG A 141 11.29 -13.58 -16.36
CA ARG A 141 11.46 -13.22 -17.76
C ARG A 141 11.65 -11.72 -17.97
N TYR A 142 10.82 -10.88 -17.34
CA TYR A 142 10.98 -9.43 -17.45
C TYR A 142 12.28 -8.93 -16.83
N ALA A 143 12.76 -9.54 -15.75
CA ALA A 143 14.04 -9.16 -15.14
C ALA A 143 15.23 -9.53 -16.05
N GLU A 144 15.15 -10.65 -16.78
CA GLU A 144 16.23 -11.12 -17.68
C GLU A 144 16.22 -10.47 -19.05
N GLU A 145 15.08 -10.56 -19.75
CA GLU A 145 14.95 -10.11 -21.13
C GLU A 145 14.74 -8.59 -21.21
N GLY A 146 14.18 -8.03 -20.14
CA GLY A 146 13.88 -6.62 -19.95
C GLY A 146 12.43 -6.25 -20.24
N PHE A 147 12.07 -5.03 -19.84
CA PHE A 147 10.77 -4.41 -20.12
C PHE A 147 10.96 -2.97 -20.61
N ALA A 148 9.99 -2.47 -21.37
CA ALA A 148 9.99 -1.08 -21.81
C ALA A 148 9.48 -0.18 -20.66
N VAL A 149 10.27 0.82 -20.27
CA VAL A 149 9.90 1.79 -19.25
C VAL A 149 8.72 2.63 -19.73
N THR A 150 7.69 2.77 -18.89
CA THR A 150 6.46 3.50 -19.20
C THR A 150 6.52 4.96 -18.69
N PRO A 151 5.63 5.86 -19.18
CA PRO A 151 5.68 7.28 -18.84
C PRO A 151 5.61 7.59 -17.34
N ARG A 152 4.67 6.99 -16.59
CA ARG A 152 4.57 7.25 -15.14
C ARG A 152 5.82 6.77 -14.41
N ILE A 153 6.29 5.58 -14.76
CA ILE A 153 7.49 4.94 -14.22
C ILE A 153 8.72 5.85 -14.43
N SER A 154 8.91 6.39 -15.64
CA SER A 154 10.03 7.30 -15.92
C SER A 154 9.97 8.58 -15.07
N VAL A 155 8.78 9.16 -14.87
CA VAL A 155 8.61 10.34 -14.00
C VAL A 155 9.03 10.02 -12.57
N ASP A 156 8.48 8.97 -11.97
CA ASP A 156 8.79 8.62 -10.58
C ASP A 156 10.27 8.22 -10.42
N TRP A 157 10.86 7.60 -11.44
CA TRP A 157 12.29 7.26 -11.47
C TRP A 157 13.18 8.51 -11.46
N SER A 158 12.88 9.49 -12.33
CA SER A 158 13.67 10.73 -12.48
C SER A 158 13.76 11.53 -11.19
N ARG A 159 12.68 11.51 -10.38
CA ARG A 159 12.61 12.20 -9.09
C ARG A 159 13.53 11.61 -8.02
N ASN A 160 14.02 10.38 -8.24
CA ASN A 160 14.84 9.65 -7.28
C ASN A 160 16.31 9.52 -7.69
N VAL A 161 16.73 10.09 -8.82
CA VAL A 161 18.13 10.05 -9.29
C VAL A 161 19.09 10.52 -8.19
N GLY A 162 18.79 11.65 -7.54
CA GLY A 162 19.65 12.17 -6.48
C GLY A 162 19.82 11.23 -5.28
N ARG A 163 18.78 10.47 -4.91
CA ARG A 163 18.82 9.50 -3.80
C ARG A 163 19.58 8.23 -4.20
N LEU A 164 19.31 7.72 -5.41
CA LEU A 164 19.97 6.54 -5.96
C LEU A 164 21.48 6.76 -6.16
N SER A 165 21.89 7.96 -6.59
CA SER A 165 23.31 8.32 -6.74
C SER A 165 24.10 8.29 -5.42
N GLY A 166 23.43 8.30 -4.27
CA GLY A 166 24.07 8.22 -2.95
C GLY A 166 24.61 6.84 -2.58
N ASN A 167 24.29 5.79 -3.34
CA ASN A 167 24.76 4.44 -3.12
C ASN A 167 25.29 3.84 -4.43
N GLU A 168 26.55 3.42 -4.46
CA GLU A 168 27.21 2.95 -5.69
C GLU A 168 26.50 1.75 -6.35
N ASN A 169 26.00 0.81 -5.54
CA ASN A 169 25.30 -0.37 -6.05
C ASN A 169 23.95 0.03 -6.67
N SER A 170 23.20 0.89 -5.99
CA SER A 170 21.92 1.38 -6.50
C SER A 170 22.09 2.25 -7.74
N ALA A 171 23.13 3.09 -7.78
CA ALA A 171 23.48 3.86 -8.96
C ALA A 171 23.80 2.95 -10.16
N ALA A 172 24.61 1.90 -9.95
CA ALA A 172 24.94 0.94 -11.00
C ALA A 172 23.74 0.13 -11.50
N GLN A 173 22.79 -0.20 -10.62
CA GLN A 173 21.64 -1.06 -10.94
C GLN A 173 20.36 -0.34 -11.32
N TYR A 174 20.27 0.98 -11.08
CA TYR A 174 19.05 1.76 -11.32
C TYR A 174 19.29 3.08 -12.07
N LEU A 175 20.53 3.46 -12.40
CA LEU A 175 20.79 4.66 -13.21
C LEU A 175 21.39 4.32 -14.57
N LYS A 176 20.94 5.03 -15.59
CA LYS A 176 21.45 4.97 -16.96
C LYS A 176 22.39 6.15 -17.18
N ASP A 177 23.69 5.89 -17.26
CA ASP A 177 24.71 6.92 -17.44
C ASP A 177 24.61 8.06 -16.38
N GLY A 178 24.26 7.70 -15.14
CA GLY A 178 24.05 8.64 -14.03
C GLY A 178 22.69 9.34 -14.00
N GLY A 179 21.81 9.10 -14.98
CA GLY A 179 20.43 9.60 -15.03
C GLY A 179 19.37 8.51 -14.86
N SER A 180 18.10 8.86 -15.01
CA SER A 180 16.99 7.90 -15.05
C SER A 180 16.70 7.40 -16.48
N PRO A 181 16.19 6.17 -16.65
CA PRO A 181 15.68 5.74 -17.95
C PRO A 181 14.47 6.60 -18.39
N VAL A 182 14.31 6.74 -19.70
CA VAL A 182 13.21 7.48 -20.33
C VAL A 182 12.16 6.54 -20.91
N PRO A 183 10.92 7.00 -21.22
CA PRO A 183 9.90 6.12 -21.77
C PRO A 183 10.37 5.42 -23.06
N GLY A 184 10.16 4.11 -23.13
CA GLY A 184 10.59 3.27 -24.25
C GLY A 184 12.00 2.67 -24.09
N ASP A 185 12.82 3.12 -23.13
CA ASP A 185 14.06 2.44 -22.79
C ASP A 185 13.77 1.01 -22.30
N VAL A 186 14.61 0.05 -22.68
CA VAL A 186 14.51 -1.33 -22.18
C VAL A 186 15.39 -1.48 -20.95
N TRP A 187 14.76 -1.72 -19.80
CA TRP A 187 15.45 -1.95 -18.53
C TRP A 187 15.59 -3.44 -18.23
N ARG A 188 16.73 -3.85 -17.67
CA ARG A 188 17.02 -5.24 -17.26
C ARG A 188 17.59 -5.26 -15.85
N SER A 189 17.35 -6.36 -15.14
CA SER A 189 17.82 -6.56 -13.76
C SER A 189 18.32 -8.01 -13.60
N PRO A 190 19.48 -8.36 -14.18
CA PRO A 190 19.96 -9.75 -14.20
C PRO A 190 20.27 -10.32 -12.81
N GLU A 191 20.67 -9.49 -11.85
CA GLU A 191 20.86 -9.85 -10.44
C GLU A 191 19.53 -10.28 -9.81
N LEU A 192 18.51 -9.43 -9.95
CA LEU A 192 17.17 -9.69 -9.45
C LEU A 192 16.57 -10.96 -10.10
N ALA A 193 16.82 -11.19 -11.39
CA ALA A 193 16.41 -12.41 -12.06
C ALA A 193 17.02 -13.67 -11.44
N ARG A 194 18.31 -13.65 -11.10
CA ARG A 194 18.96 -14.78 -10.41
C ARG A 194 18.32 -15.03 -9.05
N THR A 195 18.00 -13.97 -8.31
CA THR A 195 17.31 -14.08 -7.02
C THR A 195 15.89 -14.65 -7.17
N LEU A 196 15.11 -14.16 -8.14
CA LEU A 196 13.77 -14.71 -8.43
C LEU A 196 13.82 -16.19 -8.84
N LYS A 197 14.86 -16.61 -9.58
CA LYS A 197 15.11 -18.04 -9.89
C LYS A 197 15.47 -18.86 -8.65
N ALA A 198 16.23 -18.30 -7.71
CA ALA A 198 16.51 -18.95 -6.44
C ALA A 198 15.24 -19.15 -5.61
N ILE A 199 14.35 -18.15 -5.57
CA ILE A 199 13.04 -18.24 -4.91
C ILE A 199 12.15 -19.28 -5.61
N ALA A 200 12.08 -19.25 -6.95
CA ALA A 200 11.29 -20.21 -7.72
C ALA A 200 11.73 -21.67 -7.50
N SER A 201 13.02 -21.92 -7.29
CA SER A 201 13.58 -23.26 -7.11
C SER A 201 13.61 -23.76 -5.67
N ARG A 202 13.82 -22.86 -4.69
CA ARG A 202 14.00 -23.22 -3.27
C ARG A 202 12.90 -22.67 -2.36
N GLY A 203 11.88 -22.01 -2.92
CA GLY A 203 10.85 -21.32 -2.15
C GLY A 203 11.45 -20.26 -1.24
N ARG A 204 10.98 -20.24 0.01
CA ARG A 204 11.42 -19.31 1.06
C ARG A 204 12.95 -19.27 1.23
N ASP A 205 13.60 -20.43 1.24
CA ASP A 205 15.05 -20.54 1.46
C ASP A 205 15.87 -20.00 0.27
N GLY A 206 15.21 -19.72 -0.86
CA GLY A 206 15.79 -18.97 -1.96
C GLY A 206 16.19 -17.53 -1.58
N PHE A 207 15.52 -16.94 -0.58
CA PHE A 207 15.70 -15.55 -0.15
C PHE A 207 16.26 -15.42 1.27
N TYR A 208 15.74 -16.20 2.21
CA TYR A 208 16.06 -16.06 3.65
C TYR A 208 17.27 -16.88 4.12
N ALA A 209 17.93 -17.60 3.21
CA ALA A 209 19.11 -18.40 3.52
C ALA A 209 20.13 -18.39 2.37
N GLY A 210 21.37 -18.76 2.69
CA GLY A 210 22.46 -18.88 1.72
C GLY A 210 22.81 -17.55 1.03
N PRO A 211 23.23 -17.58 -0.25
CA PRO A 211 23.89 -16.43 -0.87
C PRO A 211 23.09 -15.12 -0.90
N VAL A 212 21.75 -15.18 -1.01
CA VAL A 212 20.91 -13.96 -1.04
C VAL A 212 20.87 -13.29 0.33
N ALA A 213 20.62 -14.05 1.39
CA ALA A 213 20.62 -13.52 2.76
C ALA A 213 22.02 -13.05 3.18
N GLU A 214 23.06 -13.79 2.81
CA GLU A 214 24.46 -13.42 3.05
C GLU A 214 24.83 -12.09 2.39
N ASP A 215 24.45 -11.87 1.11
CA ASP A 215 24.68 -10.62 0.37
C ASP A 215 23.96 -9.43 1.00
N ILE A 216 22.69 -9.60 1.40
CA ILE A 216 21.92 -8.54 2.06
C ILE A 216 22.55 -8.15 3.41
N VAL A 217 22.86 -9.14 4.25
CA VAL A 217 23.46 -8.89 5.58
C VAL A 217 24.82 -8.21 5.42
N ALA A 218 25.65 -8.67 4.48
CA ALA A 218 26.94 -8.05 4.21
C ALA A 218 26.81 -6.59 3.74
N ALA A 219 25.90 -6.32 2.80
CA ALA A 219 25.67 -4.97 2.27
C ALA A 219 25.18 -4.00 3.36
N LEU A 220 24.27 -4.45 4.24
CA LEU A 220 23.75 -3.64 5.34
C LEU A 220 24.79 -3.38 6.42
N ASN A 221 25.54 -4.40 6.85
CA ASN A 221 26.53 -4.25 7.91
C ASN A 221 27.74 -3.42 7.46
N ALA A 222 28.08 -3.44 6.16
CA ALA A 222 29.09 -2.53 5.60
C ALA A 222 28.71 -1.04 5.74
N LEU A 223 27.41 -0.75 5.89
CA LEU A 223 26.88 0.60 6.10
C LEU A 223 26.63 0.92 7.58
N GLY A 224 26.89 -0.01 8.50
CA GLY A 224 26.70 0.17 9.94
C GLY A 224 25.36 -0.36 10.48
N ALA A 225 24.59 -1.13 9.70
CA ALA A 225 23.47 -1.88 10.25
C ALA A 225 23.94 -2.96 11.24
N VAL A 226 22.97 -3.56 11.94
CA VAL A 226 23.20 -4.62 12.94
C VAL A 226 22.44 -5.91 12.61
N HIS A 227 22.21 -6.18 11.32
CA HIS A 227 21.50 -7.37 10.86
C HIS A 227 22.39 -8.61 11.01
N ASP A 228 21.78 -9.75 11.31
CA ASP A 228 22.47 -11.05 11.23
C ASP A 228 21.61 -12.14 10.57
N ALA A 229 22.23 -13.30 10.31
CA ALA A 229 21.55 -14.43 9.68
C ALA A 229 20.34 -14.93 10.49
N GLY A 230 20.40 -14.83 11.83
CA GLY A 230 19.30 -15.19 12.71
C GLY A 230 18.10 -14.25 12.58
N ASP A 231 18.30 -13.01 12.11
CA ASP A 231 17.21 -12.10 11.76
C ASP A 231 16.39 -12.63 10.57
N PHE A 232 17.06 -13.07 9.50
CA PHE A 232 16.44 -13.63 8.30
C PHE A 232 15.84 -15.02 8.54
N GLU A 233 16.52 -15.85 9.33
CA GLU A 233 16.04 -17.20 9.66
C GLU A 233 14.70 -17.14 10.41
N ALA A 234 14.53 -16.19 11.34
CA ALA A 234 13.32 -16.09 12.16
C ALA A 234 12.19 -15.22 11.58
N GLN A 235 12.42 -14.52 10.46
CA GLN A 235 11.35 -13.75 9.80
C GLN A 235 10.20 -14.67 9.36
N ARG A 236 8.99 -14.38 9.82
CA ARG A 236 7.75 -15.05 9.42
C ARG A 236 6.63 -14.02 9.28
N CYS A 237 5.74 -14.24 8.32
CA CYS A 237 4.43 -13.62 8.25
C CYS A 237 3.46 -14.27 9.25
N ASP A 238 2.41 -13.53 9.61
CA ASP A 238 1.37 -14.01 10.52
C ASP A 238 0.00 -13.97 9.84
N TYR A 239 -0.79 -15.02 9.99
CA TYR A 239 -2.22 -14.91 9.79
C TYR A 239 -2.83 -14.13 10.95
N VAL A 240 -3.66 -13.15 10.61
CA VAL A 240 -4.29 -12.23 11.56
C VAL A 240 -5.78 -12.17 11.28
N GLU A 241 -6.57 -11.99 12.34
CA GLU A 241 -7.99 -11.70 12.20
C GLU A 241 -8.15 -10.24 11.74
N PRO A 242 -8.83 -9.98 10.61
CA PRO A 242 -9.11 -8.62 10.18
C PRO A 242 -9.96 -7.86 11.22
N ILE A 243 -9.73 -6.56 11.33
CA ILE A 243 -10.60 -5.67 12.10
C ILE A 243 -11.65 -5.07 11.18
N ALA A 244 -12.79 -4.67 11.74
CA ALA A 244 -13.91 -4.19 10.95
C ALA A 244 -14.65 -3.02 11.61
N SER A 245 -15.27 -2.18 10.78
CA SER A 245 -16.30 -1.22 11.17
C SER A 245 -17.49 -1.29 10.21
N ASP A 246 -18.68 -0.98 10.72
CA ASP A 246 -19.88 -0.86 9.90
C ASP A 246 -19.97 0.52 9.25
N TYR A 247 -20.19 0.54 7.94
CA TYR A 247 -20.42 1.76 7.16
C TYR A 247 -21.47 1.53 6.07
N ALA A 248 -22.47 2.41 6.00
CA ALA A 248 -23.57 2.32 5.03
C ALA A 248 -24.21 0.90 4.92
N GLY A 249 -24.41 0.23 6.06
CA GLY A 249 -24.99 -1.11 6.15
C GLY A 249 -24.08 -2.27 5.72
N ARG A 250 -22.78 -2.03 5.60
CA ARG A 250 -21.75 -3.00 5.19
C ARG A 250 -20.63 -3.08 6.21
N GLN A 251 -19.92 -4.20 6.23
CA GLN A 251 -18.69 -4.34 7.02
C GLN A 251 -17.49 -3.97 6.16
N VAL A 252 -16.72 -2.98 6.59
CA VAL A 252 -15.45 -2.61 5.98
C VAL A 252 -14.34 -3.25 6.81
N LEU A 253 -13.48 -4.02 6.16
CA LEU A 253 -12.42 -4.79 6.79
C LEU A 253 -11.06 -4.24 6.39
N GLU A 254 -10.16 -4.24 7.37
CA GLU A 254 -8.78 -3.83 7.26
C GLU A 254 -7.90 -4.81 8.05
N ILE A 255 -6.59 -4.82 7.76
CA ILE A 255 -5.62 -5.52 8.60
C ILE A 255 -5.50 -4.81 9.96
N PRO A 256 -5.38 -5.55 11.08
CA PRO A 256 -5.13 -4.98 12.41
C PRO A 256 -3.77 -4.26 12.51
N PRO A 257 -3.51 -3.53 13.62
CA PRO A 257 -2.17 -3.08 13.98
C PRO A 257 -1.14 -4.22 13.84
N ASN A 258 0.10 -3.98 13.41
CA ASN A 258 0.81 -2.71 13.24
C ASN A 258 0.44 -1.89 11.98
N GLY A 259 -0.51 -2.33 11.16
CA GLY A 259 -1.02 -1.55 10.04
C GLY A 259 -1.86 -0.35 10.46
N GLN A 260 -1.96 0.67 9.60
CA GLN A 260 -2.79 1.86 9.81
C GLN A 260 -4.25 1.72 9.32
N GLY A 261 -4.72 0.51 9.00
CA GLY A 261 -6.06 0.30 8.45
C GLY A 261 -7.16 0.74 9.43
N ILE A 262 -6.89 0.60 10.73
CA ILE A 262 -7.73 1.12 11.81
C ILE A 262 -8.03 2.62 11.69
N THR A 263 -7.14 3.41 11.08
CA THR A 263 -7.35 4.83 10.83
C THR A 263 -8.45 5.06 9.79
N ALA A 264 -8.53 4.22 8.75
CA ALA A 264 -9.60 4.30 7.75
C ALA A 264 -10.95 3.96 8.38
N LEU A 265 -10.98 2.92 9.21
CA LEU A 265 -12.18 2.50 9.94
C LEU A 265 -12.67 3.55 10.94
N LEU A 266 -11.76 4.20 11.69
CA LEU A 266 -12.10 5.31 12.56
C LEU A 266 -12.62 6.52 11.76
N MET A 267 -12.00 6.86 10.63
CA MET A 267 -12.51 7.91 9.74
C MET A 267 -13.94 7.61 9.30
N LEU A 268 -14.23 6.39 8.85
CA LEU A 268 -15.59 5.98 8.45
C LEU A 268 -16.58 6.04 9.63
N ASN A 269 -16.16 5.65 10.83
CA ASN A 269 -16.99 5.77 12.04
C ASN A 269 -17.30 7.22 12.41
N ILE A 270 -16.38 8.16 12.19
CA ILE A 270 -16.66 9.59 12.34
C ILE A 270 -17.65 10.03 11.27
N LEU A 271 -17.38 9.68 9.99
CA LEU A 271 -18.14 10.12 8.83
C LEU A 271 -19.59 9.59 8.79
N LYS A 272 -19.86 8.38 9.31
CA LYS A 272 -21.21 7.77 9.28
C LYS A 272 -22.28 8.56 10.04
N GLY A 273 -21.88 9.52 10.89
CA GLY A 273 -22.81 10.41 11.59
C GLY A 273 -23.15 11.70 10.83
N PHE A 274 -22.61 11.91 9.63
CA PHE A 274 -22.96 13.01 8.75
C PHE A 274 -23.77 12.51 7.55
N ASP A 275 -24.77 13.29 7.12
CA ASP A 275 -25.52 13.03 5.88
C ASP A 275 -24.74 13.58 4.68
N LEU A 276 -23.66 12.88 4.30
CA LEU A 276 -22.78 13.32 3.20
C LEU A 276 -23.53 13.40 1.87
N GLY A 277 -24.50 12.50 1.64
CA GLY A 277 -25.33 12.45 0.45
C GLY A 277 -26.27 13.65 0.27
N ALA A 278 -26.46 14.48 1.31
CA ALA A 278 -27.18 15.75 1.21
C ALA A 278 -26.40 16.85 0.46
N TYR A 279 -25.09 16.68 0.28
CA TYR A 279 -24.22 17.63 -0.41
C TYR A 279 -23.87 17.16 -1.83
N ASP A 280 -23.37 18.06 -2.67
CA ASP A 280 -22.75 17.68 -3.94
C ASP A 280 -21.45 16.88 -3.68
N PRO A 281 -21.12 15.85 -4.47
CA PRO A 281 -19.89 15.08 -4.28
C PRO A 281 -18.62 15.92 -4.25
N MET A 282 -18.58 17.08 -4.91
CA MET A 282 -17.44 18.01 -4.91
C MET A 282 -17.78 19.31 -4.18
N SER A 283 -18.55 19.25 -3.10
CA SER A 283 -18.89 20.44 -2.31
C SER A 283 -17.82 20.83 -1.29
N VAL A 284 -17.91 22.08 -0.81
CA VAL A 284 -17.04 22.59 0.27
C VAL A 284 -17.31 21.81 1.56
N GLU A 285 -18.57 21.55 1.88
CA GLU A 285 -19.02 20.88 3.10
C GLU A 285 -18.46 19.47 3.19
N ARG A 286 -18.61 18.66 2.13
CA ARG A 286 -18.08 17.30 2.08
C ARG A 286 -16.57 17.28 2.30
N LEU A 287 -15.83 18.06 1.50
CA LEU A 287 -14.36 18.06 1.56
C LEU A 287 -13.83 18.65 2.87
N HIS A 288 -14.56 19.60 3.48
CA HIS A 288 -14.26 20.11 4.81
C HIS A 288 -14.42 19.01 5.88
N ILE A 289 -15.56 18.30 5.90
CA ILE A 289 -15.83 17.22 6.86
C ILE A 289 -14.78 16.11 6.73
N GLU A 290 -14.48 15.66 5.50
CA GLU A 290 -13.45 14.64 5.25
C GLU A 290 -12.06 15.10 5.73
N ALA A 291 -11.69 16.36 5.52
CA ALA A 291 -10.42 16.93 5.98
C ALA A 291 -10.32 16.97 7.52
N GLU A 292 -11.39 17.37 8.21
CA GLU A 292 -11.41 17.42 9.68
C GLU A 292 -11.41 16.03 10.31
N ALA A 293 -12.18 15.08 9.75
CA ALA A 293 -12.16 13.68 10.17
C ALA A 293 -10.77 13.05 9.98
N THR A 294 -10.09 13.36 8.86
CA THR A 294 -8.70 12.95 8.61
C THR A 294 -7.77 13.42 9.73
N ARG A 295 -7.84 14.70 10.10
CA ARG A 295 -6.96 15.27 11.14
C ARG A 295 -7.15 14.56 12.49
N LEU A 296 -8.39 14.27 12.87
CA LEU A 296 -8.73 13.62 14.13
C LEU A 296 -8.31 12.14 14.15
N ALA A 297 -8.59 11.39 13.10
CA ALA A 297 -8.22 9.98 13.03
C ALA A 297 -6.70 9.76 13.02
N PHE A 298 -5.95 10.64 12.35
CA PHE A 298 -4.48 10.55 12.33
C PHE A 298 -3.86 10.93 13.68
N ALA A 299 -4.47 11.86 14.43
CA ALA A 299 -4.06 12.13 15.80
C ALA A 299 -4.17 10.89 16.69
N GLU A 300 -5.23 10.09 16.55
CA GLU A 300 -5.36 8.82 17.29
C GLU A 300 -4.40 7.74 16.78
N ARG A 301 -4.19 7.67 15.46
CA ARG A 301 -3.20 6.76 14.85
C ARG A 301 -1.82 6.96 15.45
N ASP A 302 -1.34 8.21 15.47
CA ASP A 302 0.02 8.55 15.86
C ASP A 302 0.29 8.29 17.35
N LYS A 303 -0.75 8.38 18.19
CA LYS A 303 -0.67 8.07 19.62
C LYS A 303 -0.62 6.56 19.89
N HIS A 304 -1.34 5.75 19.11
CA HIS A 304 -1.72 4.40 19.53
C HIS A 304 -1.22 3.27 18.62
N VAL A 305 -1.07 3.48 17.31
CA VAL A 305 -0.81 2.39 16.37
C VAL A 305 0.66 1.97 16.42
N ALA A 306 0.89 0.71 16.78
CA ALA A 306 2.20 0.09 16.95
C ALA A 306 2.08 -1.44 16.83
N ASP A 307 3.18 -2.17 17.09
CA ASP A 307 3.22 -3.64 17.08
C ASP A 307 2.46 -4.26 18.27
N PRO A 308 1.30 -4.90 18.05
CA PRO A 308 0.49 -5.45 19.14
C PRO A 308 1.16 -6.65 19.85
N ARG A 309 2.26 -7.19 19.29
CA ARG A 309 3.04 -8.26 19.92
C ARG A 309 3.90 -7.74 21.08
N GLN A 310 4.11 -6.43 21.16
CA GLN A 310 4.98 -5.81 22.18
C GLN A 310 4.32 -4.67 22.95
N VAL A 311 3.20 -4.11 22.46
CA VAL A 311 2.43 -3.08 23.17
C VAL A 311 0.94 -3.37 23.06
N ASP A 312 0.16 -2.91 24.05
CA ASP A 312 -1.29 -2.99 24.00
C ASP A 312 -1.85 -1.85 23.13
N VAL A 313 -2.46 -2.20 21.99
CA VAL A 313 -3.10 -1.24 21.09
C VAL A 313 -4.61 -1.30 21.36
N PRO A 314 -5.27 -0.19 21.76
CA PRO A 314 -6.65 -0.19 22.22
C PRO A 314 -7.65 -0.24 21.05
N VAL A 315 -7.64 -1.33 20.27
CA VAL A 315 -8.42 -1.48 19.03
C VAL A 315 -9.92 -1.29 19.26
N GLU A 316 -10.48 -1.91 20.31
CA GLU A 316 -11.92 -1.80 20.62
C GLU A 316 -12.34 -0.36 20.91
N HIS A 317 -11.52 0.39 21.65
CA HIS A 317 -11.77 1.80 21.93
C HIS A 317 -11.67 2.65 20.65
N LEU A 318 -10.61 2.43 19.86
CA LEU A 318 -10.38 3.15 18.60
C LEU A 318 -11.48 2.92 17.56
N LEU A 319 -12.19 1.79 17.62
CA LEU A 319 -13.31 1.47 16.74
C LEU A 319 -14.68 1.71 17.36
N SER A 320 -14.74 2.21 18.60
CA SER A 320 -16.01 2.42 19.31
C SER A 320 -16.80 3.62 18.78
N ASP A 321 -18.14 3.50 18.81
CA ASP A 321 -19.04 4.62 18.52
C ASP A 321 -18.81 5.79 19.48
N ALA A 322 -18.51 5.51 20.74
CA ALA A 322 -18.26 6.53 21.77
C ALA A 322 -17.07 7.45 21.41
N LEU A 323 -15.94 6.89 20.96
CA LEU A 323 -14.81 7.70 20.50
C LEU A 323 -15.18 8.46 19.22
N ALA A 324 -15.86 7.81 18.28
CA ALA A 324 -16.26 8.46 17.03
C ALA A 324 -17.19 9.66 17.27
N ASP A 325 -18.13 9.56 18.22
CA ASP A 325 -19.02 10.64 18.62
C ASP A 325 -18.23 11.79 19.28
N GLU A 326 -17.31 11.49 20.20
CA GLU A 326 -16.44 12.52 20.82
C GLU A 326 -15.61 13.27 19.78
N LEU A 327 -15.05 12.56 18.79
CA LEU A 327 -14.30 13.17 17.72
C LEU A 327 -15.21 13.98 16.79
N ARG A 328 -16.41 13.50 16.49
CA ARG A 328 -17.38 14.21 15.63
C ARG A 328 -17.80 15.54 16.23
N GLU A 329 -18.01 15.61 17.54
CA GLU A 329 -18.37 16.86 18.25
C GLU A 329 -17.32 17.97 18.09
N LYS A 330 -16.07 17.61 17.77
CA LYS A 330 -14.98 18.57 17.53
C LYS A 330 -15.04 19.20 16.13
N ILE A 331 -15.80 18.62 15.20
CA ILE A 331 -15.92 19.10 13.82
C ILE A 331 -16.96 20.20 13.72
N SER A 332 -16.52 21.41 13.36
CA SER A 332 -17.38 22.57 13.14
C SER A 332 -17.62 22.80 11.65
N LEU A 333 -18.85 22.64 11.18
CA LEU A 333 -19.20 22.83 9.75
C LEU A 333 -18.86 24.23 9.18
N GLY A 334 -18.77 25.25 10.04
CA GLY A 334 -18.50 26.63 9.63
C GLY A 334 -17.05 27.09 9.78
N ARG A 335 -16.13 26.23 10.24
CA ARG A 335 -14.73 26.63 10.47
C ARG A 335 -13.80 25.43 10.68
N ALA A 336 -12.64 25.43 10.04
CA ALA A 336 -11.56 24.48 10.28
C ALA A 336 -11.01 24.59 11.72
N MET A 337 -10.72 23.45 12.34
CA MET A 337 -10.09 23.39 13.66
C MET A 337 -8.73 24.09 13.65
N ALA A 338 -8.46 24.87 14.70
CA ALA A 338 -7.14 25.45 14.96
C ALA A 338 -6.20 24.41 15.56
N ASN A 339 -4.98 24.28 15.03
CA ASN A 339 -3.90 23.43 15.56
C ASN A 339 -4.30 22.01 16.02
N PRO A 340 -4.83 21.14 15.14
CA PRO A 340 -4.82 19.72 15.46
C PRO A 340 -3.37 19.23 15.52
N ALA A 341 -3.16 18.16 16.28
CA ALA A 341 -1.86 17.51 16.41
C ALA A 341 -1.23 17.34 15.02
N LYS A 342 0.05 17.70 14.88
CA LYS A 342 0.77 17.53 13.62
C LYS A 342 0.68 16.06 13.25
N VAL A 343 0.14 15.75 12.06
CA VAL A 343 0.29 14.42 11.47
C VAL A 343 1.78 14.14 11.38
N THR A 344 2.25 13.20 12.19
CA THR A 344 3.65 12.79 12.24
C THR A 344 3.89 11.66 11.24
N GLY A 345 5.12 11.60 10.74
CA GLY A 345 5.57 10.58 9.79
C GLY A 345 5.90 11.13 8.39
N PRO A 346 6.80 10.47 7.65
CA PRO A 346 7.15 10.83 6.28
C PRO A 346 5.92 10.80 5.36
N VAL A 347 5.78 11.85 4.54
CA VAL A 347 4.76 11.95 3.49
C VAL A 347 5.35 11.42 2.20
N TYR A 348 4.78 10.35 1.65
CA TYR A 348 5.22 9.79 0.37
C TYR A 348 4.10 9.03 -0.34
N ARG A 349 4.31 8.75 -1.62
CA ARG A 349 3.24 8.49 -2.57
C ARG A 349 3.35 7.13 -3.28
N ASP A 350 4.41 6.37 -3.00
CA ASP A 350 4.82 5.21 -3.81
C ASP A 350 4.67 3.91 -3.00
N THR A 351 3.91 2.98 -3.55
CA THR A 351 3.48 1.67 -3.00
C THR A 351 2.64 1.05 -4.10
N VAL A 352 2.65 -0.27 -4.30
CA VAL A 352 1.69 -0.90 -5.24
C VAL A 352 0.56 -1.59 -4.49
N TYR A 353 -0.65 -1.45 -5.04
CA TYR A 353 -1.84 -2.21 -4.67
C TYR A 353 -2.33 -2.97 -5.90
N LEU A 354 -2.86 -4.17 -5.67
CA LEU A 354 -3.53 -4.96 -6.68
C LEU A 354 -4.69 -5.75 -6.07
N THR A 355 -5.65 -6.06 -6.92
CA THR A 355 -6.80 -6.91 -6.57
C THR A 355 -7.07 -7.91 -7.68
N VAL A 356 -7.46 -9.11 -7.28
CA VAL A 356 -7.85 -10.19 -8.19
C VAL A 356 -9.09 -10.88 -7.64
N VAL A 357 -10.07 -11.13 -8.51
CA VAL A 357 -11.21 -12.00 -8.24
C VAL A 357 -11.28 -13.06 -9.32
N ASP A 358 -11.37 -14.34 -8.94
CA ASP A 358 -11.45 -15.47 -9.88
C ASP A 358 -12.89 -16.00 -10.06
N ARG A 359 -13.04 -17.04 -10.88
CA ARG A 359 -14.34 -17.66 -11.25
C ARG A 359 -15.07 -18.29 -10.07
N ASP A 360 -14.31 -18.68 -9.04
CA ASP A 360 -14.86 -19.28 -7.82
C ASP A 360 -15.19 -18.20 -6.79
N LEU A 361 -15.04 -16.92 -7.16
CA LEU A 361 -15.21 -15.75 -6.32
C LEU A 361 -14.22 -15.70 -5.14
N ASN A 362 -13.05 -16.33 -5.28
CA ASN A 362 -11.95 -15.98 -4.37
C ASN A 362 -11.54 -14.54 -4.66
N ALA A 363 -11.59 -13.68 -3.64
CA ALA A 363 -11.25 -12.26 -3.74
C ALA A 363 -9.99 -11.96 -2.93
N VAL A 364 -8.97 -11.42 -3.60
CA VAL A 364 -7.69 -11.04 -3.00
C VAL A 364 -7.53 -9.54 -3.08
N SER A 365 -7.32 -8.91 -1.93
CA SER A 365 -6.88 -7.51 -1.78
C SER A 365 -5.43 -7.55 -1.30
N PHE A 366 -4.49 -7.11 -2.14
CA PHE A 366 -3.06 -7.32 -1.94
C PHE A 366 -2.29 -6.01 -2.07
N ILE A 367 -1.41 -5.72 -1.12
CA ILE A 367 -0.54 -4.54 -1.19
C ILE A 367 0.92 -4.91 -0.86
N ASN A 368 1.88 -4.39 -1.63
CA ASN A 368 3.33 -4.64 -1.47
C ASN A 368 4.12 -3.35 -1.61
N SER A 369 5.15 -3.13 -0.78
CA SER A 369 5.86 -1.84 -0.79
C SER A 369 7.28 -1.90 -0.27
N LEU A 370 8.11 -0.98 -0.78
CA LEU A 370 9.43 -0.65 -0.23
C LEU A 370 9.40 0.50 0.80
N TYR A 371 8.20 0.93 1.23
CA TYR A 371 7.96 2.17 1.97
C TYR A 371 8.09 3.40 1.07
N PHE A 372 9.23 4.09 1.07
CA PHE A 372 9.43 5.24 0.20
C PHE A 372 9.81 4.79 -1.22
N SER A 373 9.73 5.68 -2.21
CA SER A 373 10.28 5.45 -3.55
C SER A 373 11.68 4.83 -3.49
N PHE A 374 11.94 3.70 -4.16
CA PHE A 374 13.20 2.95 -4.10
C PHE A 374 13.66 2.56 -2.67
N GLY A 375 12.76 2.56 -1.69
CA GLY A 375 13.04 2.25 -0.30
C GLY A 375 14.20 3.08 0.27
N SER A 376 15.17 2.36 0.83
CA SER A 376 16.39 2.91 1.41
C SER A 376 17.41 3.39 0.38
N CYS A 377 17.19 3.11 -0.91
CA CYS A 377 18.20 3.22 -1.95
C CYS A 377 19.47 2.40 -1.64
N ILE A 378 19.37 1.36 -0.79
CA ILE A 378 20.43 0.38 -0.55
C ILE A 378 20.08 -0.88 -1.35
N THR A 379 20.97 -1.25 -2.27
CA THR A 379 20.84 -2.45 -3.09
C THR A 379 21.94 -3.44 -2.74
N ALA A 380 21.55 -4.68 -2.44
CA ALA A 380 22.49 -5.77 -2.23
C ALA A 380 23.12 -6.16 -3.59
N PRO A 381 24.45 -6.03 -3.74
CA PRO A 381 25.08 -5.94 -5.07
C PRO A 381 25.00 -7.23 -5.88
N GLN A 382 25.06 -8.41 -5.25
CA GLN A 382 25.10 -9.68 -5.97
C GLN A 382 23.70 -10.22 -6.30
N SER A 383 22.77 -10.00 -5.37
CA SER A 383 21.38 -10.47 -5.41
C SER A 383 20.44 -9.48 -6.11
N GLY A 384 20.80 -8.20 -6.21
CA GLY A 384 19.97 -7.16 -6.82
C GLY A 384 18.72 -6.85 -6.01
N VAL A 385 18.73 -7.17 -4.72
CA VAL A 385 17.62 -6.87 -3.81
C VAL A 385 17.74 -5.43 -3.36
N LEU A 386 16.85 -4.57 -3.86
CA LEU A 386 16.62 -3.24 -3.33
C LEU A 386 15.82 -3.33 -2.03
N LEU A 387 16.35 -2.71 -0.97
CA LEU A 387 15.85 -2.87 0.39
C LEU A 387 14.92 -1.73 0.79
N GLN A 388 13.79 -2.08 1.40
CA GLN A 388 12.85 -1.11 1.95
C GLN A 388 13.45 -0.25 3.06
N ASN A 389 12.83 0.89 3.36
CA ASN A 389 13.18 1.75 4.49
C ASN A 389 12.07 1.84 5.54
N ARG A 390 11.35 0.74 5.75
CA ARG A 390 10.18 0.67 6.64
C ARG A 390 10.46 1.03 8.10
N GLY A 391 11.67 0.76 8.59
CA GLY A 391 12.15 1.12 9.93
C GLY A 391 12.19 2.62 10.19
N ALA A 392 12.18 3.47 9.16
CA ALA A 392 11.97 4.92 9.33
C ALA A 392 10.58 5.28 9.88
N GLY A 393 9.66 4.31 9.96
CA GLY A 393 8.39 4.43 10.66
C GLY A 393 8.49 4.32 12.18
N PHE A 394 9.62 3.89 12.76
CA PHE A 394 9.80 3.88 14.21
C PHE A 394 10.01 5.30 14.79
N VAL A 395 9.66 5.45 16.06
CA VAL A 395 10.04 6.60 16.87
C VAL A 395 11.30 6.25 17.67
N VAL A 396 12.24 7.18 17.82
CA VAL A 396 13.41 7.01 18.71
C VAL A 396 13.15 7.76 20.02
N ASP A 397 12.13 7.30 20.74
CA ASP A 397 11.72 7.81 22.05
C ASP A 397 11.25 6.62 22.90
N PRO A 398 11.99 6.22 23.95
CA PRO A 398 11.61 5.11 24.83
C PRO A 398 10.20 5.19 25.41
N GLY A 399 9.59 6.38 25.50
CA GLY A 399 8.22 6.56 25.99
C GLY A 399 7.13 6.33 24.94
N HIS A 400 7.46 6.22 23.66
CA HIS A 400 6.48 6.13 22.59
C HIS A 400 6.06 4.67 22.30
N PRO A 401 4.75 4.36 22.11
CA PRO A 401 4.31 2.99 21.82
C PRO A 401 4.95 2.37 20.57
N ASN A 402 5.19 3.18 19.55
CA ASN A 402 5.90 2.81 18.33
C ASN A 402 7.44 3.06 18.40
N CYS A 403 8.03 3.03 19.61
CA CYS A 403 9.48 3.08 19.76
C CYS A 403 10.16 1.88 19.12
N VAL A 404 11.33 2.09 18.49
CA VAL A 404 12.17 1.00 17.97
C VAL A 404 12.57 0.02 19.07
N ALA A 405 12.44 -1.28 18.81
CA ALA A 405 12.87 -2.33 19.73
C ALA A 405 13.25 -3.61 18.96
N PRO A 406 14.06 -4.49 19.57
CA PRO A 406 14.42 -5.79 19.01
C PRO A 406 13.21 -6.58 18.53
N ARG A 407 13.26 -7.09 17.29
CA ARG A 407 12.21 -7.94 16.69
C ARG A 407 10.81 -7.32 16.65
N LYS A 408 10.70 -6.01 16.90
CA LYS A 408 9.46 -5.27 16.76
C LYS A 408 9.21 -4.92 15.29
N ARG A 409 7.95 -4.85 14.89
CA ARG A 409 7.56 -4.28 13.59
C ARG A 409 7.23 -2.79 13.76
N PRO A 410 7.70 -1.91 12.87
CA PRO A 410 7.30 -0.51 12.91
C PRO A 410 5.83 -0.36 12.55
N MET A 411 5.20 0.75 12.95
CA MET A 411 3.91 1.15 12.38
C MET A 411 3.99 1.13 10.85
N HIS A 412 2.99 0.51 10.23
CA HIS A 412 2.99 0.20 8.82
C HIS A 412 1.88 0.95 8.09
N THR A 413 2.24 1.55 6.96
CA THR A 413 1.31 2.42 6.21
C THR A 413 0.46 1.68 5.17
N ILE A 414 0.92 0.54 4.66
CA ILE A 414 0.21 -0.13 3.58
C ILE A 414 -1.01 -0.90 4.10
N ILE A 415 -2.16 -0.67 3.47
CA ILE A 415 -3.44 -1.23 3.90
C ILE A 415 -4.21 -1.80 2.68
N PRO A 416 -4.51 -3.10 2.66
CA PRO A 416 -5.49 -3.68 1.74
C PRO A 416 -6.89 -3.61 2.35
N GLY A 417 -7.88 -3.16 1.57
CA GLY A 417 -9.28 -3.04 2.01
C GLY A 417 -10.20 -4.12 1.41
N MET A 418 -11.22 -4.51 2.15
CA MET A 418 -12.30 -5.39 1.67
C MET A 418 -13.63 -4.98 2.29
N VAL A 419 -14.72 -5.00 1.51
CA VAL A 419 -16.08 -4.74 2.01
C VAL A 419 -16.92 -6.00 1.89
N LEU A 420 -17.58 -6.38 2.98
CA LEU A 420 -18.57 -7.46 3.00
C LEU A 420 -20.00 -6.90 3.08
N ASN A 421 -20.90 -7.56 2.35
CA ASN A 421 -22.35 -7.36 2.44
C ASN A 421 -23.01 -8.73 2.73
N GLY A 422 -23.53 -8.90 3.95
CA GLY A 422 -24.10 -10.18 4.40
C GLY A 422 -23.06 -11.32 4.44
N GLY A 423 -21.82 -11.02 4.82
CA GLY A 423 -20.71 -11.99 4.88
C GLY A 423 -20.11 -12.38 3.53
N ARG A 424 -20.51 -11.75 2.43
CA ARG A 424 -19.96 -11.96 1.07
C ARG A 424 -19.18 -10.73 0.62
N CYS A 425 -18.02 -10.93 0.02
CA CYS A 425 -17.21 -9.84 -0.54
C CYS A 425 -18.04 -9.12 -1.61
N GLU A 426 -18.27 -7.84 -1.39
CA GLU A 426 -18.91 -6.94 -2.34
C GLU A 426 -17.86 -6.07 -3.04
N LEU A 427 -16.75 -5.76 -2.37
CA LEU A 427 -15.66 -4.96 -2.93
C LEU A 427 -14.29 -5.42 -2.40
N SER A 428 -13.36 -5.71 -3.30
CA SER A 428 -11.93 -5.84 -2.98
C SER A 428 -11.20 -4.61 -3.54
N PHE A 429 -10.55 -3.82 -2.68
CA PHE A 429 -10.04 -2.50 -3.07
C PHE A 429 -8.84 -2.03 -2.24
N GLY A 430 -8.15 -1.03 -2.77
CA GLY A 430 -7.12 -0.31 -2.06
C GLY A 430 -6.73 0.95 -2.81
N VAL A 431 -6.32 1.97 -2.07
CA VAL A 431 -5.87 3.25 -2.63
C VAL A 431 -4.45 3.52 -2.15
N MET A 432 -3.47 3.34 -3.04
CA MET A 432 -2.04 3.55 -2.75
C MET A 432 -1.75 4.98 -2.27
N GLY A 433 -0.61 5.20 -1.60
CA GLY A 433 -0.09 6.55 -1.33
C GLY A 433 0.41 6.81 0.10
N GLY A 434 1.06 5.84 0.74
CA GLY A 434 1.69 6.05 2.06
C GLY A 434 0.70 6.53 3.13
N GLY A 435 0.87 7.76 3.63
CA GLY A 435 -0.05 8.37 4.58
C GLY A 435 -1.44 8.66 4.01
N TYR A 436 -1.62 8.75 2.69
CA TYR A 436 -2.91 9.02 2.07
C TYR A 436 -3.89 7.83 2.11
N GLN A 437 -3.41 6.60 2.28
CA GLN A 437 -4.23 5.39 2.07
C GLN A 437 -5.53 5.37 2.91
N PRO A 438 -5.53 5.70 4.23
CA PRO A 438 -6.77 5.73 5.00
C PRO A 438 -7.81 6.72 4.47
N VAL A 439 -7.33 7.88 4.00
CA VAL A 439 -8.17 8.93 3.41
C VAL A 439 -8.71 8.47 2.06
N GLY A 440 -7.86 7.86 1.23
CA GLY A 440 -8.26 7.28 -0.05
C GLY A 440 -9.29 6.17 0.12
N HIS A 441 -9.14 5.31 1.13
CA HIS A 441 -10.11 4.26 1.45
C HIS A 441 -11.45 4.86 1.84
N ALA A 442 -11.47 5.79 2.80
CA ALA A 442 -12.72 6.46 3.20
C ALA A 442 -13.39 7.19 2.02
N HIS A 443 -12.63 7.97 1.26
CA HIS A 443 -13.13 8.75 0.13
C HIS A 443 -13.69 7.87 -1.00
N LEU A 444 -13.03 6.75 -1.33
CA LEU A 444 -13.53 5.80 -2.32
C LEU A 444 -14.85 5.16 -1.87
N LEU A 445 -14.93 4.77 -0.59
CA LEU A 445 -16.13 4.13 -0.05
C LEU A 445 -17.30 5.10 0.06
N THR A 446 -17.07 6.37 0.42
CA THR A 446 -18.15 7.38 0.43
C THR A 446 -18.66 7.67 -0.98
N ASN A 447 -17.78 7.74 -1.98
CA ASN A 447 -18.17 7.84 -3.40
C ASN A 447 -19.10 6.68 -3.83
N LEU A 448 -18.77 5.45 -3.46
CA LEU A 448 -19.56 4.27 -3.83
C LEU A 448 -20.90 4.21 -3.09
N PHE A 449 -20.90 4.46 -1.78
CA PHE A 449 -22.05 4.10 -0.94
C PHE A 449 -22.96 5.27 -0.57
N ASP A 450 -22.43 6.49 -0.44
CA ASP A 450 -23.24 7.69 -0.17
C ASP A 450 -23.68 8.37 -1.47
N TYR A 451 -22.82 8.37 -2.49
CA TYR A 451 -23.08 9.04 -3.77
C TYR A 451 -23.49 8.10 -4.90
N GLY A 452 -23.47 6.78 -4.68
CA GLY A 452 -23.94 5.79 -5.65
C GLY A 452 -23.14 5.76 -6.96
N MET A 453 -21.87 6.19 -6.93
CA MET A 453 -20.97 6.15 -8.08
C MET A 453 -20.62 4.71 -8.46
N ASP A 454 -20.32 4.47 -9.74
CA ASP A 454 -19.69 3.22 -10.14
C ASP A 454 -18.21 3.17 -9.70
N VAL A 455 -17.60 1.97 -9.81
CA VAL A 455 -16.22 1.75 -9.34
C VAL A 455 -15.18 2.64 -10.02
N GLN A 456 -15.35 2.97 -11.31
CA GLN A 456 -14.37 3.80 -12.01
C GLN A 456 -14.62 5.27 -11.72
N GLU A 457 -15.87 5.71 -11.63
CA GLU A 457 -16.24 7.06 -11.23
C GLU A 457 -15.73 7.41 -9.82
N ALA A 458 -15.92 6.48 -8.88
CA ALA A 458 -15.45 6.63 -7.51
C ALA A 458 -13.91 6.77 -7.43
N ILE A 459 -13.19 6.08 -8.33
CA ILE A 459 -11.73 6.16 -8.47
C ILE A 459 -11.29 7.48 -9.11
N ASP A 460 -12.00 7.91 -10.16
CA ASP A 460 -11.65 9.10 -10.95
C ASP A 460 -11.87 10.39 -10.16
N CYS A 461 -12.77 10.36 -9.16
CA CYS A 461 -13.11 11.48 -8.30
C CYS A 461 -11.86 12.24 -7.79
N PRO A 462 -11.84 13.60 -7.87
CA PRO A 462 -10.75 14.42 -7.35
C PRO A 462 -10.52 14.26 -5.85
N ARG A 463 -9.27 14.32 -5.42
CA ARG A 463 -8.86 13.98 -4.04
C ARG A 463 -8.34 15.18 -3.25
N THR A 464 -8.52 15.12 -1.94
CA THR A 464 -7.89 16.04 -0.98
C THR A 464 -7.12 15.26 0.08
N PHE A 465 -6.11 15.88 0.68
CA PHE A 465 -5.37 15.30 1.80
C PHE A 465 -4.82 16.38 2.73
N HIS A 466 -5.20 16.32 4.01
CA HIS A 466 -4.60 17.21 5.01
C HIS A 466 -3.26 16.64 5.48
N VAL A 467 -2.17 17.30 5.11
CA VAL A 467 -0.80 16.81 5.32
C VAL A 467 0.17 17.96 5.55
N ALA A 468 1.15 17.76 6.44
CA ALA A 468 2.17 18.76 6.76
C ALA A 468 1.60 20.15 7.15
N GLY A 469 0.41 20.15 7.79
CA GLY A 469 -0.27 21.38 8.22
C GLY A 469 -1.07 22.10 7.13
N LYS A 470 -1.18 21.52 5.93
CA LYS A 470 -1.91 22.07 4.78
C LYS A 470 -2.99 21.11 4.31
N LEU A 471 -4.00 21.64 3.63
CA LEU A 471 -4.96 20.84 2.87
C LEU A 471 -4.52 20.83 1.40
N ASP A 472 -3.87 19.76 0.97
CA ASP A 472 -3.59 19.55 -0.44
C ASP A 472 -4.90 19.19 -1.15
N VAL A 473 -5.23 19.94 -2.19
CA VAL A 473 -6.44 19.75 -3.01
C VAL A 473 -6.01 19.49 -4.45
N GLU A 474 -6.45 18.42 -5.09
CA GLU A 474 -6.10 18.18 -6.49
C GLU A 474 -6.61 19.30 -7.42
N ARG A 475 -5.94 19.49 -8.56
CA ARG A 475 -6.23 20.59 -9.50
C ARG A 475 -7.60 20.47 -10.18
N SER A 476 -8.17 19.26 -10.20
CA SER A 476 -9.48 18.99 -10.79
C SER A 476 -10.66 19.37 -9.88
N VAL A 477 -10.41 19.71 -8.61
CA VAL A 477 -11.43 20.28 -7.73
C VAL A 477 -11.76 21.71 -8.18
N PRO A 478 -13.04 22.11 -8.31
CA PRO A 478 -13.41 23.45 -8.76
C PRO A 478 -12.82 24.57 -7.90
N ASP A 479 -12.42 25.68 -8.53
CA ASP A 479 -11.82 26.83 -7.83
C ASP A 479 -12.76 27.45 -6.79
N THR A 480 -14.08 27.41 -7.04
CA THR A 480 -15.10 27.86 -6.06
C THR A 480 -15.06 27.04 -4.78
N VAL A 481 -14.83 25.73 -4.90
CA VAL A 481 -14.76 24.80 -3.77
C VAL A 481 -13.44 25.00 -3.02
N ARG A 482 -12.34 25.17 -3.76
CA ARG A 482 -11.03 25.51 -3.20
C ARG A 482 -11.06 26.80 -2.40
N GLN A 483 -11.70 27.84 -2.94
CA GLN A 483 -11.87 29.10 -2.24
C GLN A 483 -12.76 28.93 -1.01
N GLY A 484 -13.88 28.20 -1.10
CA GLY A 484 -14.73 27.93 0.05
C GLY A 484 -14.02 27.19 1.18
N LEU A 485 -13.14 26.23 0.85
CA LEU A 485 -12.28 25.57 1.86
C LEU A 485 -11.32 26.55 2.53
N ALA A 486 -10.73 27.48 1.76
CA ALA A 486 -9.88 28.54 2.31
C ALA A 486 -10.68 29.52 3.19
N ASP A 487 -11.91 29.87 2.81
CA ASP A 487 -12.80 30.75 3.56
C ASP A 487 -13.22 30.12 4.90
N LEU A 488 -13.31 28.79 4.99
CA LEU A 488 -13.48 28.05 6.24
C LEU A 488 -12.21 28.01 7.11
N GLY A 489 -11.07 28.45 6.59
CA GLY A 489 -9.79 28.55 7.32
C GLY A 489 -8.78 27.44 7.04
N HIS A 490 -8.97 26.62 6.01
CA HIS A 490 -7.95 25.64 5.58
C HIS A 490 -6.79 26.34 4.84
N ASP A 491 -5.55 25.96 5.13
CA ASP A 491 -4.38 26.35 4.31
C ASP A 491 -4.36 25.48 3.03
N VAL A 492 -5.09 25.92 2.01
CA VAL A 492 -5.27 25.18 0.76
C VAL A 492 -4.04 25.25 -0.11
N ASN A 493 -3.48 24.10 -0.46
CA ASN A 493 -2.34 23.97 -1.36
C ASN A 493 -2.67 23.08 -2.57
N THR A 494 -1.95 23.27 -3.66
CA THR A 494 -2.03 22.40 -4.84
C THR A 494 -0.85 21.42 -4.80
N PRO A 495 -1.08 20.11 -4.75
CA PRO A 495 0.01 19.15 -4.74
C PRO A 495 0.74 19.15 -6.09
N GLU A 496 2.04 18.85 -6.07
CA GLU A 496 2.86 18.77 -7.28
C GLU A 496 2.44 17.60 -8.17
N MET A 497 2.14 16.46 -7.54
CA MET A 497 1.66 15.23 -8.17
C MET A 497 0.26 14.88 -7.65
N PRO A 498 -0.53 14.09 -8.38
CA PRO A 498 -1.82 13.62 -7.87
C PRO A 498 -1.65 12.71 -6.64
N TRP A 499 -2.72 12.56 -5.87
CA TRP A 499 -2.74 11.71 -4.68
C TRP A 499 -3.17 10.29 -5.03
N GLY A 500 -2.35 9.34 -4.60
CA GLY A 500 -2.65 7.93 -4.60
C GLY A 500 -2.77 7.23 -5.96
N GLY A 501 -3.44 6.08 -5.93
CA GLY A 501 -3.61 5.15 -7.04
C GLY A 501 -4.51 4.01 -6.62
N ALA A 502 -5.78 4.05 -7.02
CA ALA A 502 -6.79 3.07 -6.63
C ALA A 502 -6.90 1.89 -7.61
N GLN A 503 -7.09 0.69 -7.07
CA GLN A 503 -7.57 -0.46 -7.84
C GLN A 503 -8.74 -1.07 -7.08
N ALA A 504 -9.78 -1.50 -7.78
CA ALA A 504 -10.95 -2.06 -7.12
C ALA A 504 -11.71 -3.03 -8.03
N ILE A 505 -12.27 -4.08 -7.43
CA ILE A 505 -13.20 -5.01 -8.09
C ILE A 505 -14.44 -5.12 -7.21
N PHE A 506 -15.57 -4.67 -7.76
CA PHE A 506 -16.90 -4.81 -7.18
C PHE A 506 -17.54 -6.11 -7.69
N ILE A 507 -18.13 -6.90 -6.79
CA ILE A 507 -18.79 -8.17 -7.10
C ILE A 507 -20.32 -7.97 -7.03
N ASP A 508 -20.96 -7.88 -8.20
CA ASP A 508 -22.42 -7.81 -8.28
C ASP A 508 -23.01 -9.23 -8.20
N HIS A 509 -23.26 -9.70 -6.96
CA HIS A 509 -23.84 -11.02 -6.69
C HIS A 509 -25.24 -11.20 -7.27
N ARG A 510 -25.98 -10.12 -7.56
CA ARG A 510 -27.33 -10.21 -8.15
C ARG A 510 -27.26 -10.47 -9.64
N LYS A 511 -26.29 -9.87 -10.33
CA LYS A 511 -26.07 -10.05 -11.78
C LYS A 511 -25.10 -11.18 -12.10
N GLY A 512 -24.32 -11.65 -11.12
CA GLY A 512 -23.25 -12.63 -11.34
C GLY A 512 -22.08 -12.07 -12.15
N THR A 513 -21.75 -10.79 -11.95
CA THR A 513 -20.72 -10.08 -12.73
C THR A 513 -19.72 -9.37 -11.84
N LEU A 514 -18.50 -9.22 -12.33
CA LEU A 514 -17.44 -8.39 -11.75
C LEU A 514 -17.42 -7.03 -12.46
N ALA A 515 -17.17 -5.97 -11.70
CA ALA A 515 -16.96 -4.61 -12.20
C ALA A 515 -15.64 -4.09 -11.64
N ALA A 516 -14.64 -3.94 -12.50
CA ALA A 516 -13.27 -3.58 -12.12
C ALA A 516 -12.90 -2.18 -12.60
N GLY A 517 -12.21 -1.43 -11.73
CA GLY A 517 -11.72 -0.09 -11.99
C GLY A 517 -10.22 0.03 -11.67
N SER A 518 -9.54 0.91 -12.40
CA SER A 518 -8.10 1.16 -12.25
C SER A 518 -7.80 2.64 -12.44
N ASP A 519 -7.03 3.21 -11.52
CA ASP A 519 -6.80 4.65 -11.46
C ASP A 519 -5.99 5.21 -12.63
N PRO A 520 -6.51 6.22 -13.35
CA PRO A 520 -5.80 6.87 -14.46
C PRO A 520 -4.56 7.67 -14.03
N ARG A 521 -4.36 7.91 -12.73
CA ARG A 521 -3.14 8.54 -12.19
C ARG A 521 -1.90 7.61 -12.27
N LYS A 522 -2.10 6.33 -12.61
CA LYS A 522 -1.08 5.29 -12.81
C LYS A 522 -1.15 4.72 -14.25
N ASP A 523 -0.08 4.08 -14.71
CA ASP A 523 -0.04 3.46 -16.05
C ASP A 523 -0.93 2.20 -16.15
N GLY A 524 -1.23 1.59 -15.00
CA GLY A 524 -1.97 0.33 -14.88
C GLY A 524 -3.36 0.31 -15.47
N CYS A 525 -3.99 -0.87 -15.45
CA CYS A 525 -5.32 -1.07 -15.97
C CYS A 525 -6.07 -2.19 -15.23
N ALA A 526 -7.39 -2.21 -15.41
CA ALA A 526 -8.23 -3.34 -15.08
C ALA A 526 -8.44 -4.21 -16.33
N MET A 527 -8.49 -5.53 -16.15
CA MET A 527 -8.84 -6.51 -17.18
C MET A 527 -9.71 -7.60 -16.58
N GLY A 528 -10.55 -8.22 -17.40
CA GLY A 528 -11.34 -9.40 -17.02
C GLY A 528 -11.89 -10.13 -18.25
N TYR A 529 -12.41 -11.33 -18.03
CA TYR A 529 -12.89 -12.23 -19.09
C TYR A 529 -14.10 -13.09 -18.69
#